data_AF-A0A953C0E8-F1
#
_entry.id   AF-A0A953C0E8-F1
#
_cell.length_a   1.000
_cell.length_b   1.000
_cell.length_c   1.000
_cell.angle_alpha   90.00
_cell.angle_beta   90.00
_cell.angle_gamma   90.00
#
_symmetry.space_group_name_H-M   'P 1'
#
loop_
_entity.id
_entity.type
_entity.pdbx_description
1 polymer ?
#
loop_
_entity_poly.entity_id
_entity_poly.type
_entity_poly.pdbx_seq_one_letter_code
_entity_poly.pdbx_strand_id
1 'polypeptide(L)'
;MTDAALAEREPRIGDNNPPDEFVTLKDEVDKYLKTADLWIAERPEFVDSEMAAKAQDMLNQLAALAQKADGMAEAEKRPLMDRLAEVRKRFASLTDRINDAKTLLNARKKAWLDKESARIAKEKADAEERARAALEEAQKKAREAEELAAKAAAGDLKSSGVSVTGAMAEAREAEELAAKAAAGFKAASSQKASVRGDQTGGKATGLKTFYVGEIVDNGKLLAWVKKNRPDELMGFLQKYADTYARSPELRKTGLPGVEFKAEQRL
;
A
#
# COMPACT_ATOMS: atom_id res chain seq x y z
N MET A 1 -33.72 3.09 -54.62
CA MET A 1 -33.70 1.74 -55.22
C MET A 1 -32.94 0.88 -54.24
N THR A 2 -33.47 -0.05 -53.45
CA THR A 2 -34.75 -0.77 -53.28
C THR A 2 -34.66 -1.24 -51.82
N ASP A 3 -35.59 -0.93 -50.93
CA ASP A 3 -36.83 -1.66 -50.69
C ASP A 3 -36.65 -3.19 -50.47
N ALA A 4 -37.38 -3.72 -49.48
CA ALA A 4 -37.43 -5.11 -48.97
C ALA A 4 -36.42 -5.52 -47.88
N ALA A 5 -36.81 -5.36 -46.61
CA ALA A 5 -36.95 -6.48 -45.63
C ALA A 5 -37.29 -5.96 -44.22
N LEU A 6 -38.28 -5.08 -44.11
CA LEU A 6 -39.11 -5.01 -42.90
C LEU A 6 -39.96 -6.28 -42.90
N ALA A 7 -39.42 -7.35 -42.32
CA ALA A 7 -40.22 -8.50 -41.96
C ALA A 7 -41.16 -8.06 -40.83
N GLU A 8 -42.39 -7.71 -41.21
CA GLU A 8 -43.55 -7.66 -40.32
C GLU A 8 -43.59 -8.96 -39.52
N ARG A 9 -43.19 -8.88 -38.25
CA ARG A 9 -43.52 -9.94 -37.29
C ARG A 9 -44.98 -9.71 -36.92
N GLU A 10 -45.86 -10.50 -37.52
CA GLU A 10 -47.26 -10.60 -37.10
C GLU A 10 -47.32 -10.77 -35.57
N PRO A 11 -48.17 -10.02 -34.85
CA PRO A 11 -48.38 -10.22 -33.43
C PRO A 11 -48.98 -11.62 -33.23
N ARG A 12 -48.15 -12.56 -32.77
CA ARG A 12 -48.61 -13.90 -32.39
C ARG A 12 -49.49 -13.74 -31.16
N ILE A 13 -50.79 -13.98 -31.33
CA ILE A 13 -51.76 -14.15 -30.25
C ILE A 13 -51.26 -15.33 -29.39
N GLY A 14 -50.68 -15.02 -28.23
CA GLY A 14 -50.06 -16.03 -27.37
C GLY A 14 -49.02 -15.53 -26.37
N ASP A 15 -48.60 -14.26 -26.43
CA ASP A 15 -47.67 -13.69 -25.43
C ASP A 15 -48.40 -13.28 -24.15
N ASN A 16 -48.95 -14.27 -23.42
CA ASN A 16 -49.22 -14.10 -22.00
C ASN A 16 -47.89 -14.27 -21.25
N ASN A 17 -47.03 -13.26 -21.31
CA ASN A 17 -45.85 -13.24 -20.47
C ASN A 17 -46.36 -12.98 -19.03
N PRO A 18 -46.27 -13.96 -18.11
CA PRO A 18 -46.68 -13.73 -16.74
C PRO A 18 -45.93 -12.51 -16.18
N PRO A 19 -46.56 -11.72 -15.29
CA PRO A 19 -45.89 -10.59 -14.67
C PRO A 19 -44.58 -11.06 -14.04
N ASP A 20 -43.54 -10.25 -14.17
CA ASP A 20 -42.25 -10.51 -13.54
C ASP A 20 -42.49 -10.80 -12.04
N GLU A 21 -41.97 -11.94 -11.56
CA GLU A 21 -42.15 -12.39 -10.18
C GLU A 21 -41.65 -11.33 -9.20
N PHE A 22 -40.59 -10.59 -9.58
CA PHE A 22 -40.04 -9.51 -8.77
C PHE A 22 -41.01 -8.32 -8.69
N VAL A 23 -41.62 -7.93 -9.81
CA VAL A 23 -42.61 -6.84 -9.85
C VAL A 23 -43.84 -7.22 -9.03
N THR A 24 -44.30 -8.47 -9.14
CA THR A 24 -45.42 -8.98 -8.36
C THR A 24 -45.12 -8.98 -6.86
N LEU A 25 -43.95 -9.47 -6.46
CA LEU A 25 -43.52 -9.48 -5.05
C LEU A 25 -43.35 -8.06 -4.51
N LYS A 26 -42.81 -7.14 -5.31
CA LYS A 26 -42.67 -5.73 -4.94
C LYS A 26 -44.02 -5.09 -4.67
N ASP A 27 -44.99 -5.30 -5.56
CA ASP A 27 -46.35 -4.76 -5.39
C ASP A 27 -47.04 -5.34 -4.15
N GLU A 28 -46.82 -6.63 -3.85
CA GLU A 28 -47.29 -7.26 -2.60
C GLU A 28 -46.63 -6.64 -1.36
N VAL A 29 -45.31 -6.49 -1.35
CA VAL A 29 -44.55 -5.86 -0.26
C VAL A 29 -45.03 -4.42 -0.04
N ASP A 30 -45.14 -3.62 -1.09
CA ASP A 30 -45.59 -2.23 -1.02
C ASP A 30 -47.02 -2.12 -0.47
N LYS A 31 -47.90 -3.06 -0.82
CA LYS A 31 -49.27 -3.12 -0.28
C LYS A 31 -49.27 -3.44 1.22
N TYR A 32 -48.48 -4.42 1.66
CA TYR A 32 -48.42 -4.80 3.07
C TYR A 32 -47.73 -3.73 3.92
N LEU A 33 -46.68 -3.09 3.42
CA LEU A 33 -46.02 -1.97 4.10
C LEU A 33 -46.95 -0.78 4.27
N LYS A 34 -47.66 -0.36 3.22
CA LYS A 34 -48.68 0.71 3.33
C LYS A 34 -49.76 0.38 4.34
N THR A 35 -50.19 -0.88 4.38
CA THR A 35 -51.19 -1.34 5.35
C THR A 35 -50.62 -1.30 6.77
N ALA A 36 -49.39 -1.75 6.97
CA ALA A 36 -48.71 -1.70 8.25
C ALA A 36 -48.49 -0.26 8.73
N ASP A 37 -48.06 0.65 7.86
CA ASP A 37 -47.85 2.06 8.17
C ASP A 37 -49.15 2.75 8.63
N LEU A 38 -50.26 2.51 7.92
CA LEU A 38 -51.58 3.00 8.33
C LEU A 38 -51.97 2.44 9.70
N TRP A 39 -51.74 1.15 9.92
CA TRP A 39 -52.11 0.49 11.16
C TRP A 39 -51.29 0.97 12.36
N ILE A 40 -49.99 1.22 12.16
CA ILE A 40 -49.09 1.82 13.16
C ILE A 40 -49.50 3.26 13.46
N ALA A 41 -49.83 4.06 12.44
CA ALA A 41 -50.23 5.45 12.59
C ALA A 41 -51.57 5.60 13.33
N GLU A 42 -52.55 4.73 13.04
CA GLU A 42 -53.87 4.76 13.66
C GLU A 42 -53.87 4.15 15.07
N ARG A 43 -52.89 3.30 15.41
CA ARG A 43 -52.84 2.52 16.66
C ARG A 43 -51.47 2.61 17.33
N PRO A 44 -51.20 3.71 18.07
CA PRO A 44 -49.93 3.90 18.75
C PRO A 44 -49.69 2.92 19.91
N GLU A 45 -50.74 2.29 20.46
CA GLU A 45 -50.65 1.26 21.50
C GLU A 45 -51.65 0.12 21.26
N PHE A 46 -51.24 -1.12 21.55
CA PHE A 46 -52.10 -2.30 21.49
C PHE A 46 -52.81 -2.51 22.85
N VAL A 47 -54.08 -2.13 22.90
CA VAL A 47 -54.88 -2.14 24.15
C VAL A 47 -55.61 -3.46 24.44
N ASP A 48 -55.70 -4.38 23.47
CA ASP A 48 -56.31 -5.68 23.66
C ASP A 48 -55.55 -6.82 22.96
N SER A 49 -55.83 -8.06 23.39
CA SER A 49 -55.19 -9.27 22.87
C SER A 49 -55.56 -9.59 21.42
N GLU A 50 -56.70 -9.09 20.92
CA GLU A 50 -57.14 -9.34 19.55
C GLU A 50 -56.37 -8.45 18.57
N MET A 51 -56.07 -7.21 18.95
CA MET A 51 -55.17 -6.32 18.23
C MET A 51 -53.75 -6.88 18.22
N ALA A 52 -53.23 -7.34 19.37
CA ALA A 52 -51.92 -7.97 19.38
C ALA A 52 -51.84 -9.20 18.45
N ALA A 53 -52.89 -10.02 18.38
CA ALA A 53 -52.95 -11.16 17.46
C ALA A 53 -52.94 -10.73 15.98
N LYS A 54 -53.73 -9.72 15.60
CA LYS A 54 -53.74 -9.16 14.23
C LYS A 54 -52.39 -8.53 13.84
N ALA A 55 -51.71 -7.89 14.80
CA ALA A 55 -50.36 -7.37 14.63
C ALA A 55 -49.38 -8.50 14.31
N GLN A 56 -49.46 -9.58 15.09
CA GLN A 56 -48.61 -10.76 14.92
C GLN A 56 -48.83 -11.44 13.56
N ASP A 57 -50.07 -11.54 13.09
CA ASP A 57 -50.38 -12.08 11.76
C ASP A 57 -49.77 -11.22 10.64
N MET A 58 -49.85 -9.89 10.76
CA MET A 58 -49.24 -8.98 9.80
C MET A 58 -47.70 -9.07 9.81
N LEU A 59 -47.09 -9.20 10.99
CA LEU A 59 -45.65 -9.46 11.13
C LEU A 59 -45.23 -10.79 10.46
N ASN A 60 -46.02 -11.85 10.64
CA ASN A 60 -45.77 -13.14 10.01
C ASN A 60 -45.85 -13.06 8.47
N GLN A 61 -46.80 -12.28 7.94
CA GLN A 61 -46.95 -12.05 6.50
C GLN A 61 -45.78 -11.26 5.92
N LEU A 62 -45.34 -10.19 6.60
CA LEU A 62 -44.14 -9.44 6.21
C LEU A 62 -42.88 -10.30 6.26
N ALA A 63 -42.74 -11.15 7.29
CA ALA A 63 -41.63 -12.09 7.39
C ALA A 63 -41.62 -13.12 6.25
N ALA A 64 -42.78 -13.64 5.85
CA ALA A 64 -42.90 -14.55 4.72
C ALA A 64 -42.54 -13.87 3.39
N LEU A 65 -42.93 -12.61 3.18
CA LEU A 65 -42.55 -11.84 1.99
C LEU A 65 -41.05 -11.56 1.94
N ALA A 66 -40.43 -11.23 3.08
CA ALA A 66 -38.99 -11.08 3.18
C ALA A 66 -38.24 -12.38 2.81
N GLN A 67 -38.70 -13.53 3.33
CA GLN A 67 -38.13 -14.84 2.97
C GLN A 67 -38.27 -15.15 1.47
N LYS A 68 -39.40 -14.80 0.84
CA LYS A 68 -39.57 -14.94 -0.62
C LYS A 68 -38.59 -14.06 -1.39
N ALA A 69 -38.41 -12.80 -0.98
CA ALA A 69 -37.47 -11.88 -1.61
C ALA A 69 -36.03 -12.39 -1.53
N ASP A 70 -35.60 -12.86 -0.35
CA ASP A 70 -34.28 -13.46 -0.14
C ASP A 70 -34.10 -14.74 -0.97
N GLY A 71 -35.14 -15.58 -1.05
CA GLY A 71 -35.14 -16.79 -1.86
C GLY A 71 -34.98 -16.50 -3.36
N MET A 72 -35.67 -15.50 -3.88
CA MET A 72 -35.54 -15.05 -5.27
C MET A 72 -34.16 -14.47 -5.56
N ALA A 73 -33.66 -13.60 -4.67
CA ALA A 73 -32.33 -13.01 -4.81
C ALA A 73 -31.24 -14.09 -4.84
N GLU A 74 -31.33 -15.11 -3.99
CA GLU A 74 -30.36 -16.20 -3.96
C GLU A 74 -30.52 -17.14 -5.18
N ALA A 75 -31.75 -17.36 -5.66
CA ALA A 75 -32.01 -18.13 -6.88
C ALA A 75 -31.42 -17.46 -8.14
N GLU A 76 -31.52 -16.13 -8.26
CA GLU A 76 -30.88 -15.38 -9.35
C GLU A 76 -29.36 -15.35 -9.23
N LYS A 77 -28.84 -15.18 -8.00
CA LYS A 77 -27.41 -15.05 -7.74
C LYS A 77 -26.65 -16.36 -7.89
N ARG A 78 -27.24 -17.50 -7.51
CA ARG A 78 -26.60 -18.81 -7.57
C ARG A 78 -26.01 -19.17 -8.94
N PRO A 79 -26.76 -19.12 -10.07
CA PRO A 79 -26.18 -19.42 -11.38
C PRO A 79 -25.12 -18.41 -11.81
N LEU A 80 -25.20 -17.15 -11.36
CA LEU A 80 -24.17 -16.14 -11.62
C LEU A 80 -22.88 -16.45 -10.85
N MET A 81 -23.00 -16.88 -9.59
CA MET A 81 -21.86 -17.31 -8.78
C MET A 81 -21.21 -18.58 -9.34
N ASP A 82 -22.00 -19.54 -9.82
CA ASP A 82 -21.50 -20.75 -10.46
C ASP A 82 -20.74 -20.42 -11.76
N ARG A 83 -21.28 -19.54 -12.61
CA ARG A 83 -20.59 -19.04 -13.81
C ARG A 83 -19.31 -18.30 -13.45
N LEU A 84 -19.32 -17.46 -12.41
CA LEU A 84 -18.13 -16.77 -11.94
C LEU A 84 -17.07 -17.75 -11.44
N ALA A 85 -17.47 -18.80 -10.73
CA ALA A 85 -16.58 -19.86 -10.26
C ALA A 85 -15.94 -20.62 -11.44
N GLU A 86 -16.72 -20.92 -12.48
CA GLU A 86 -16.21 -21.56 -13.69
C GLU A 86 -15.18 -20.69 -14.43
N VAL A 87 -15.50 -19.39 -14.61
CA VAL A 87 -14.56 -18.42 -15.18
C VAL A 87 -13.28 -18.34 -14.35
N ARG A 88 -13.40 -18.20 -13.03
CA ARG A 88 -12.23 -18.19 -12.13
C ARG A 88 -11.40 -19.45 -12.28
N LYS A 89 -12.02 -20.64 -12.32
CA LYS A 89 -11.33 -21.92 -12.50
C LYS A 89 -10.57 -21.98 -13.83
N ARG A 90 -11.19 -21.48 -14.93
CA ARG A 90 -10.55 -21.43 -16.25
C ARG A 90 -9.30 -20.56 -16.26
N PHE A 91 -9.32 -19.42 -15.58
CA PHE A 91 -8.20 -18.47 -15.54
C PHE A 91 -7.20 -18.73 -14.40
N ALA A 92 -7.56 -19.52 -13.39
CA ALA A 92 -6.69 -19.84 -12.27
C ALA A 92 -5.37 -20.47 -12.75
N SER A 93 -5.44 -21.54 -13.55
CA SER A 93 -4.25 -22.23 -14.04
C SER A 93 -3.32 -21.33 -14.88
N LEU A 94 -3.88 -20.40 -15.65
CA LEU A 94 -3.09 -19.43 -16.42
C LEU A 94 -2.41 -18.42 -15.49
N THR A 95 -3.16 -17.91 -14.52
CA THR A 95 -2.67 -16.94 -13.54
C THR A 95 -1.57 -17.55 -12.66
N ASP A 96 -1.75 -18.80 -12.23
CA ASP A 96 -0.78 -19.54 -11.42
C ASP A 96 0.53 -19.72 -12.19
N ARG A 97 0.47 -20.21 -13.43
CA ARG A 97 1.66 -20.36 -14.29
C ARG A 97 2.39 -19.03 -14.54
N ILE A 98 1.64 -17.95 -14.74
CA ILE A 98 2.21 -16.61 -14.89
C ILE A 98 2.89 -16.16 -13.58
N ASN A 99 2.27 -16.41 -12.43
CA ASN A 99 2.82 -16.05 -11.13
C ASN A 99 4.07 -16.87 -10.79
N ASP A 100 4.10 -18.16 -11.12
CA ASP A 100 5.28 -19.01 -10.97
C ASP A 100 6.44 -18.48 -11.83
N ALA A 101 6.17 -18.19 -13.10
CA ALA A 101 7.16 -17.61 -14.01
C ALA A 101 7.66 -16.25 -13.50
N LYS A 102 6.76 -15.37 -13.03
CA LYS A 102 7.12 -14.08 -12.42
C LYS A 102 7.99 -14.26 -11.18
N THR A 103 7.67 -15.23 -10.33
CA THR A 103 8.44 -15.52 -9.10
C THR A 103 9.86 -15.95 -9.45
N LEU A 104 10.01 -16.90 -10.40
CA LEU A 104 11.31 -17.37 -10.86
C LEU A 104 12.13 -16.26 -11.53
N LEU A 105 11.51 -15.46 -12.41
CA LEU A 105 12.17 -14.34 -13.08
C LEU A 105 12.59 -13.25 -12.08
N ASN A 106 11.74 -12.92 -11.11
CA ASN A 106 12.08 -11.96 -10.07
C ASN A 106 13.23 -12.45 -9.18
N ALA A 107 13.27 -13.74 -8.84
CA ALA A 107 14.37 -14.32 -8.07
C ALA A 107 15.70 -14.19 -8.83
N ARG A 108 15.72 -14.52 -10.13
CA ARG A 108 16.91 -14.38 -10.98
C ARG A 108 17.34 -12.93 -11.16
N LYS A 109 16.38 -12.03 -11.41
CA LYS A 109 16.61 -10.58 -11.51
C LYS A 109 17.20 -10.03 -10.20
N LYS A 110 16.66 -10.45 -9.06
CA LYS A 110 17.17 -10.07 -7.73
C LYS A 110 18.62 -10.55 -7.55
N ALA A 111 18.90 -11.81 -7.85
CA ALA A 111 20.26 -12.36 -7.71
C ALA A 111 21.29 -11.61 -8.58
N TRP A 112 20.90 -11.16 -9.77
CA TRP A 112 21.74 -10.30 -10.60
C TRP A 112 21.92 -8.90 -9.99
N LEU A 113 20.83 -8.26 -9.55
CA LEU A 113 20.89 -6.94 -8.91
C LEU A 113 21.73 -6.97 -7.62
N ASP A 114 21.67 -8.04 -6.84
CA ASP A 114 22.48 -8.23 -5.63
C ASP A 114 23.98 -8.28 -6.01
N LYS A 115 24.35 -9.11 -7.00
CA LYS A 115 25.74 -9.19 -7.52
C LYS A 115 26.23 -7.85 -8.06
N GLU A 116 25.39 -7.17 -8.82
CA GLU A 116 25.71 -5.87 -9.42
C GLU A 116 25.85 -4.78 -8.34
N SER A 117 24.99 -4.80 -7.32
CA SER A 117 25.10 -3.88 -6.19
C SER A 117 26.38 -4.10 -5.39
N ALA A 118 26.81 -5.35 -5.23
CA ALA A 118 28.07 -5.69 -4.59
C ALA A 118 29.28 -5.22 -5.42
N ARG A 119 29.23 -5.37 -6.75
CA ARG A 119 30.25 -4.84 -7.67
C ARG A 119 30.37 -3.32 -7.56
N ILE A 120 29.25 -2.61 -7.63
CA ILE A 120 29.22 -1.14 -7.50
C ILE A 120 29.70 -0.70 -6.11
N ALA A 121 29.35 -1.41 -5.04
CA ALA A 121 29.82 -1.12 -3.70
C ALA A 121 31.34 -1.28 -3.58
N LYS A 122 31.91 -2.32 -4.19
CA LYS A 122 33.37 -2.52 -4.25
C LYS A 122 34.05 -1.40 -5.04
N GLU A 123 33.54 -1.07 -6.23
CA GLU A 123 34.10 0.01 -7.06
C GLU A 123 34.03 1.36 -6.35
N LYS A 124 32.97 1.61 -5.59
CA LYS A 124 32.84 2.80 -4.76
C LYS A 124 33.90 2.83 -3.65
N ALA A 125 34.12 1.72 -2.95
CA ALA A 125 35.13 1.62 -1.91
C ALA A 125 36.55 1.83 -2.48
N ASP A 126 36.88 1.19 -3.60
CA ASP A 126 38.18 1.33 -4.27
C ASP A 126 38.39 2.76 -4.81
N ALA A 127 37.31 3.45 -5.24
CA ALA A 127 37.36 4.85 -5.65
C ALA A 127 37.50 5.80 -4.46
N GLU A 128 36.86 5.50 -3.33
CA GLU A 128 36.97 6.28 -2.09
C GLU A 128 38.38 6.21 -1.52
N GLU A 129 38.98 5.02 -1.49
CA GLU A 129 40.37 4.84 -1.05
C GLU A 129 41.35 5.60 -1.93
N ARG A 130 41.21 5.53 -3.25
CA ARG A 130 42.04 6.30 -4.19
C ARG A 130 41.87 7.80 -4.03
N ALA A 131 40.64 8.28 -3.82
CA ALA A 131 40.37 9.69 -3.59
C ALA A 131 41.00 10.17 -2.26
N ARG A 132 40.94 9.34 -1.22
CA ARG A 132 41.56 9.63 0.08
C ARG A 132 43.09 9.66 -0.01
N ALA A 133 43.69 8.65 -0.64
CA ALA A 133 45.15 8.59 -0.82
C ALA A 133 45.67 9.78 -1.63
N ALA A 134 44.99 10.15 -2.73
CA ALA A 134 45.37 11.29 -3.55
C ALA A 134 45.23 12.62 -2.80
N LEU A 135 44.20 12.77 -1.95
CA LEU A 135 44.03 13.96 -1.11
C LEU A 135 45.14 14.07 -0.07
N GLU A 136 45.50 12.97 0.60
CA GLU A 136 46.58 12.93 1.58
C GLU A 136 47.94 13.26 0.93
N GLU A 137 48.20 12.77 -0.29
CA GLU A 137 49.41 13.09 -1.05
C GLU A 137 49.44 14.58 -1.46
N ALA A 138 48.32 15.11 -1.98
CA ALA A 138 48.22 16.52 -2.33
C ALA A 138 48.44 17.44 -1.13
N GLN A 139 47.89 17.08 0.04
CA GLN A 139 48.11 17.83 1.27
C GLN A 139 49.57 17.80 1.74
N LYS A 140 50.27 16.67 1.60
CA LYS A 140 51.70 16.58 1.92
C LYS A 140 52.53 17.49 1.01
N LYS A 141 52.34 17.37 -0.30
CA LYS A 141 53.07 18.19 -1.29
C LYS A 141 52.77 19.68 -1.17
N ALA A 142 51.52 20.05 -0.86
CA ALA A 142 51.16 21.44 -0.58
C ALA A 142 51.89 21.99 0.66
N ARG A 143 51.92 21.25 1.76
CA ARG A 143 52.66 21.66 2.97
C ARG A 143 54.16 21.77 2.71
N GLU A 144 54.74 20.82 2.00
CA GLU A 144 56.17 20.85 1.63
C GLU A 144 56.49 22.07 0.76
N ALA A 145 55.63 22.40 -0.21
CA ALA A 145 55.77 23.59 -1.04
C ALA A 145 55.63 24.89 -0.23
N GLU A 146 54.68 24.97 0.70
CA GLU A 146 54.50 26.11 1.60
C GLU A 146 55.70 26.30 2.53
N GLU A 147 56.23 25.22 3.11
CA GLU A 147 57.43 25.27 3.97
C GLU A 147 58.68 25.71 3.19
N LEU A 148 58.86 25.22 1.96
CA LEU A 148 59.94 25.64 1.08
C LEU A 148 59.82 27.11 0.68
N ALA A 149 58.61 27.57 0.36
CA ALA A 149 58.35 28.97 0.04
C ALA A 149 58.61 29.88 1.26
N ALA A 150 58.21 29.46 2.47
CA ALA A 150 58.48 30.18 3.71
C ALA A 150 59.99 30.28 4.01
N LYS A 151 60.73 29.17 3.87
CA LYS A 151 62.20 29.15 4.04
C LYS A 151 62.91 30.01 2.99
N ALA A 152 62.41 30.03 1.75
CA ALA A 152 62.95 30.89 0.70
C ALA A 152 62.74 32.37 1.01
N ALA A 153 61.54 32.73 1.48
CA ALA A 153 61.20 34.10 1.87
C ALA A 153 62.00 34.60 3.08
N ALA A 154 62.37 33.70 3.99
CA ALA A 154 63.25 33.99 5.13
C ALA A 154 64.75 34.16 4.76
N GLY A 155 65.12 33.95 3.49
CA GLY A 155 66.51 34.06 3.03
C GLY A 155 67.41 32.87 3.40
N ASP A 156 66.82 31.77 3.87
CA ASP A 156 67.52 30.62 4.46
C ASP A 156 67.86 29.52 3.42
N LEU A 157 67.49 29.71 2.15
CA LEU A 157 67.81 28.76 1.07
C LEU A 157 69.26 28.96 0.57
N LYS A 158 70.24 28.51 1.35
CA LYS A 158 71.60 28.26 0.88
C LYS A 158 71.89 26.76 1.00
N SER A 159 71.91 26.06 -0.15
CA SER A 159 72.45 24.70 -0.37
C SER A 159 71.51 23.50 -0.54
N SER A 160 70.19 23.61 -0.45
CA SER A 160 69.29 22.50 -0.80
C SER A 160 68.89 22.61 -2.26
N GLY A 161 69.37 21.72 -3.14
CA GLY A 161 69.11 21.72 -4.59
C GLY A 161 67.64 21.51 -5.03
N VAL A 162 66.67 21.85 -4.18
CA VAL A 162 65.23 21.81 -4.43
C VAL A 162 64.76 23.24 -4.73
N SER A 163 64.18 23.45 -5.92
CA SER A 163 63.64 24.75 -6.30
C SER A 163 62.20 24.92 -5.80
N VAL A 164 61.87 26.12 -5.29
CA VAL A 164 60.48 26.49 -4.91
C VAL A 164 59.52 26.27 -6.08
N THR A 165 59.97 26.54 -7.31
CA THR A 165 59.21 26.30 -8.54
C THR A 165 58.91 24.83 -8.81
N GLY A 166 59.84 23.92 -8.49
CA GLY A 166 59.63 22.47 -8.60
C GLY A 166 58.62 21.96 -7.58
N ALA A 167 58.75 22.37 -6.31
CA ALA A 167 57.80 22.01 -5.26
C ALA A 167 56.38 22.53 -5.54
N MET A 168 56.25 23.75 -6.08
CA MET A 168 54.95 24.29 -6.52
C MET A 168 54.36 23.53 -7.72
N ALA A 169 55.19 23.03 -8.64
CA ALA A 169 54.73 22.20 -9.76
C ALA A 169 54.25 20.83 -9.27
N GLU A 170 54.99 20.16 -8.38
CA GLU A 170 54.60 18.88 -7.78
C GLU A 170 53.32 19.01 -6.94
N ALA A 171 53.14 20.11 -6.21
CA ALA A 171 51.90 20.40 -5.48
C ALA A 171 50.70 20.56 -6.42
N ARG A 172 50.86 21.26 -7.56
CA ARG A 172 49.81 21.40 -8.58
C ARG A 172 49.45 20.07 -9.24
N GLU A 173 50.45 19.25 -9.59
CA GLU A 173 50.21 17.92 -10.17
C GLU A 173 49.45 17.01 -9.20
N ALA A 174 49.81 17.06 -7.91
CA ALA A 174 49.12 16.29 -6.88
C ALA A 174 47.68 16.80 -6.63
N GLU A 175 47.45 18.10 -6.67
CA GLU A 175 46.11 18.69 -6.61
C GLU A 175 45.24 18.26 -7.82
N GLU A 176 45.81 18.24 -9.02
CA GLU A 176 45.11 17.76 -10.23
C GLU A 176 44.75 16.27 -10.13
N LEU A 177 45.67 15.45 -9.61
CA LEU A 177 45.42 14.03 -9.34
C LEU A 177 44.33 13.83 -8.28
N ALA A 178 44.34 14.62 -7.21
CA ALA A 178 43.29 14.59 -6.18
C ALA A 178 41.92 15.01 -6.76
N ALA A 179 41.88 16.04 -7.61
CA ALA A 179 40.66 16.46 -8.29
C ALA A 179 40.11 15.38 -9.23
N LYS A 180 40.97 14.72 -10.02
CA LYS A 180 40.59 13.59 -10.89
C LYS A 180 40.08 12.40 -10.07
N ALA A 181 40.74 12.07 -8.97
CA ALA A 181 40.32 10.98 -8.08
C ALA A 181 38.96 11.29 -7.41
N ALA A 182 38.75 12.53 -6.94
CA ALA A 182 37.49 12.99 -6.37
C ALA A 182 36.34 12.96 -7.40
N ALA A 183 36.60 13.36 -8.66
CA ALA A 183 35.64 13.23 -9.75
C ALA A 183 35.29 11.77 -10.04
N GLY A 184 36.28 10.87 -10.02
CA GLY A 184 36.10 9.43 -10.16
C GLY A 184 35.24 8.84 -9.05
N PHE A 185 35.48 9.22 -7.80
CA PHE A 185 34.64 8.82 -6.66
C PHE A 185 33.20 9.33 -6.81
N LYS A 186 33.01 10.60 -7.20
CA LYS A 186 31.68 11.17 -7.41
C LYS A 186 30.91 10.40 -8.49
N ALA A 187 31.56 10.07 -9.60
CA ALA A 187 30.97 9.24 -10.65
C ALA A 187 30.56 7.85 -10.13
N ALA A 188 31.46 7.14 -9.44
CA ALA A 188 31.18 5.83 -8.86
C ALA A 188 30.05 5.88 -7.81
N SER A 189 30.02 6.92 -6.96
CA SER A 189 29.01 7.09 -5.92
C SER A 189 27.59 7.33 -6.45
N SER A 190 27.48 7.82 -7.70
CA SER A 190 26.19 8.07 -8.36
C SER A 190 25.60 6.82 -9.02
N GLN A 191 26.42 5.78 -9.24
CA GLN A 191 25.97 4.54 -9.87
C GLN A 191 25.05 3.75 -8.94
N LYS A 192 24.00 3.16 -9.53
CA LYS A 192 23.04 2.31 -8.84
C LYS A 192 22.75 1.09 -9.69
N ALA A 193 22.68 -0.08 -9.06
CA ALA A 193 22.26 -1.30 -9.74
C ALA A 193 20.81 -1.16 -10.20
N SER A 194 20.59 -1.21 -11.51
CA SER A 194 19.24 -1.12 -12.10
C SER A 194 19.16 -1.89 -13.41
N VAL A 195 17.96 -2.37 -13.74
CA VAL A 195 17.66 -3.06 -14.99
C VAL A 195 16.49 -2.35 -15.68
N ARG A 196 16.62 -2.11 -16.98
CA ARG A 196 15.55 -1.58 -17.83
C ARG A 196 15.04 -2.68 -18.77
N GLY A 197 13.73 -2.79 -18.91
CA GLY A 197 13.12 -3.69 -19.91
C GLY A 197 13.24 -3.08 -21.30
N ASP A 198 13.71 -3.89 -22.25
CA ASP A 198 13.96 -3.46 -23.63
C ASP A 198 12.66 -3.30 -24.44
N GLN A 199 11.76 -4.28 -24.36
CA GLN A 199 10.61 -4.38 -25.25
C GLN A 199 9.48 -3.38 -25.00
N THR A 200 9.32 -2.88 -23.78
CA THR A 200 8.17 -2.03 -23.41
C THR A 200 8.57 -0.59 -23.06
N GLY A 201 9.84 -0.23 -23.25
CA GLY A 201 10.36 1.09 -22.91
C GLY A 201 10.27 1.45 -21.41
N GLY A 202 9.96 0.46 -20.56
CA GLY A 202 9.64 0.63 -19.15
C GLY A 202 10.74 1.34 -18.35
N LYS A 203 10.36 1.86 -17.18
CA LYS A 203 11.30 2.54 -16.27
C LYS A 203 12.34 1.54 -15.74
N ALA A 204 13.56 2.02 -15.51
CA ALA A 204 14.58 1.22 -14.84
C ALA A 204 14.10 0.83 -13.43
N THR A 205 14.29 -0.45 -13.08
CA THR A 205 13.94 -1.00 -11.77
C THR A 205 15.20 -1.42 -11.03
N GLY A 206 15.35 -0.97 -9.79
CA GLY A 206 16.44 -1.33 -8.90
C GLY A 206 15.90 -1.89 -7.58
N LEU A 207 16.82 -2.30 -6.70
CA LEU A 207 16.48 -2.70 -5.33
C LEU A 207 16.02 -1.48 -4.54
N LYS A 208 15.03 -1.67 -3.68
CA LYS A 208 14.54 -0.65 -2.74
C LYS A 208 14.92 -1.07 -1.33
N THR A 209 15.51 -0.16 -0.58
CA THR A 209 15.77 -0.34 0.85
C THR A 209 14.53 0.08 1.63
N PHE A 210 14.05 -0.80 2.50
CA PHE A 210 13.00 -0.50 3.46
C PHE A 210 13.59 -0.61 4.87
N TYR A 211 13.21 0.32 5.74
CA TYR A 211 13.57 0.26 7.16
C TYR A 211 12.38 -0.30 7.92
N VAL A 212 12.58 -1.43 8.57
CA VAL A 212 11.58 -2.05 9.43
C VAL A 212 12.09 -1.94 10.86
N GLY A 213 11.29 -1.33 11.73
CA GLY A 213 11.59 -1.27 13.16
C GLY A 213 11.10 -2.55 13.84
N GLU A 214 12.01 -3.29 14.45
CA GLU A 214 11.66 -4.40 15.33
C GLU A 214 11.50 -3.89 16.77
N ILE A 215 10.39 -4.22 17.42
CA ILE A 215 10.13 -3.80 18.80
C ILE A 215 10.85 -4.78 19.73
N VAL A 216 11.98 -4.35 20.28
CA VAL A 216 12.79 -5.16 21.21
C VAL A 216 12.21 -5.18 22.63
N ASP A 217 11.64 -4.06 23.08
CA ASP A 217 11.08 -3.90 24.43
C ASP A 217 9.78 -3.10 24.37
N ASN A 218 8.66 -3.81 24.50
CA ASN A 218 7.33 -3.23 24.48
C ASN A 218 7.09 -2.21 25.61
N GLY A 219 7.64 -2.48 26.81
CA GLY A 219 7.44 -1.63 27.98
C GLY A 219 8.13 -0.28 27.84
N LYS A 220 9.39 -0.30 27.37
CA LYS A 220 10.13 0.94 27.08
C LYS A 220 9.53 1.72 25.93
N LEU A 221 9.10 1.04 24.87
CA LEU A 221 8.43 1.72 23.75
C LEU A 221 7.14 2.39 24.24
N LEU A 222 6.30 1.69 24.99
CA LEU A 222 5.06 2.24 25.53
C LEU A 222 5.32 3.42 26.47
N ALA A 223 6.31 3.33 27.35
CA ALA A 223 6.70 4.43 28.22
C ALA A 223 7.18 5.65 27.44
N TRP A 224 7.97 5.44 26.37
CA TRP A 224 8.42 6.50 25.48
C TRP A 224 7.26 7.13 24.71
N VAL A 225 6.36 6.32 24.14
CA VAL A 225 5.17 6.81 23.41
C VAL A 225 4.26 7.58 24.36
N LYS A 226 4.02 7.08 25.58
CA LYS A 226 3.22 7.77 26.60
C LYS A 226 3.79 9.15 26.94
N LYS A 227 5.12 9.29 26.99
CA LYS A 227 5.79 10.56 27.31
C LYS A 227 5.83 11.54 26.13
N ASN A 228 6.07 11.05 24.91
CA ASN A 228 6.35 11.89 23.75
C ASN A 228 5.20 12.03 22.76
N ARG A 229 4.24 11.08 22.76
CA ARG A 229 3.09 10.99 21.84
C ARG A 229 1.82 10.53 22.58
N PRO A 230 1.38 11.25 23.63
CA PRO A 230 0.22 10.84 24.42
C PRO A 230 -1.08 10.81 23.60
N ASP A 231 -1.28 11.75 22.67
CA ASP A 231 -2.52 11.85 21.89
C ASP A 231 -2.72 10.66 20.96
N GLU A 232 -1.66 10.19 20.30
CA GLU A 232 -1.70 9.00 19.44
C GLU A 232 -2.00 7.74 20.24
N LEU A 233 -1.40 7.62 21.45
CA LEU A 233 -1.67 6.52 22.36
C LEU A 233 -3.13 6.54 22.85
N MET A 234 -3.63 7.71 23.26
CA MET A 234 -5.02 7.86 23.69
C MET A 234 -6.00 7.54 22.57
N GLY A 235 -5.73 7.98 21.34
CA GLY A 235 -6.54 7.65 20.17
C GLY A 235 -6.57 6.14 19.88
N PHE A 236 -5.44 5.45 20.05
CA PHE A 236 -5.39 3.98 19.96
C PHE A 236 -6.19 3.30 21.08
N LEU A 237 -6.02 3.74 22.33
CA LEU A 237 -6.74 3.20 23.49
C LEU A 237 -8.26 3.43 23.37
N GLN A 238 -8.70 4.58 22.87
CA GLN A 238 -10.12 4.86 22.64
C GLN A 238 -10.71 3.92 21.58
N LYS A 239 -10.02 3.72 20.45
CA LYS A 239 -10.47 2.74 19.43
C LYS A 239 -10.59 1.33 19.99
N TYR A 240 -9.69 0.95 20.88
CA TYR A 240 -9.73 -0.34 21.55
C TYR A 240 -10.93 -0.42 22.51
N ALA A 241 -11.17 0.62 23.31
CA ALA A 241 -12.32 0.74 24.19
C ALA A 241 -13.66 0.71 23.41
N ASP A 242 -13.76 1.42 22.28
CA ASP A 242 -14.95 1.43 21.42
C ASP A 242 -15.23 0.05 20.81
N THR A 243 -14.18 -0.71 20.48
CA THR A 243 -14.31 -2.09 19.99
C THR A 243 -14.91 -2.99 21.06
N TYR A 244 -14.46 -2.85 22.31
CA TYR A 244 -15.07 -3.55 23.45
C TYR A 244 -16.52 -3.12 23.68
N ALA A 245 -16.81 -1.81 23.58
CA ALA A 245 -18.15 -1.28 23.77
C ALA A 245 -19.17 -1.81 22.74
N ARG A 246 -18.73 -2.12 21.51
CA ARG A 246 -19.59 -2.69 20.46
C ARG A 246 -19.90 -4.17 20.68
N SER A 247 -19.01 -4.93 21.29
CA SER A 247 -19.22 -6.36 21.53
C SER A 247 -20.01 -6.60 22.84
N PRO A 248 -21.19 -7.24 22.79
CA PRO A 248 -21.96 -7.56 24.00
C PRO A 248 -21.22 -8.50 24.95
N GLU A 249 -20.38 -9.39 24.43
CA GLU A 249 -19.61 -10.35 25.23
C GLU A 249 -18.43 -9.68 25.93
N LEU A 250 -17.68 -8.84 25.21
CA LEU A 250 -16.52 -8.12 25.77
C LEU A 250 -16.92 -7.02 26.75
N ARG A 251 -18.12 -6.43 26.61
CA ARG A 251 -18.67 -5.51 27.61
C ARG A 251 -18.90 -6.18 28.96
N LYS A 252 -19.31 -7.46 28.98
CA LYS A 252 -19.59 -8.20 30.22
C LYS A 252 -18.33 -8.54 31.00
N THR A 253 -17.24 -8.83 30.32
CA THR A 253 -15.93 -9.09 30.95
C THR A 253 -15.31 -7.83 31.55
N GLY A 254 -15.70 -6.65 31.09
CA GLY A 254 -15.18 -5.38 31.57
C GLY A 254 -13.77 -5.10 31.07
N LEU A 255 -13.42 -3.82 30.91
CA LEU A 255 -12.08 -3.37 30.54
C LEU A 255 -11.56 -2.47 31.66
N PRO A 256 -10.44 -2.81 32.33
CA PRO A 256 -9.92 -2.01 33.43
C PRO A 256 -9.67 -0.56 33.01
N GLY A 257 -10.20 0.40 33.78
CA GLY A 257 -10.05 1.83 33.50
C GLY A 257 -11.02 2.40 32.45
N VAL A 258 -12.01 1.62 31.99
CA VAL A 258 -13.03 2.07 31.04
C VAL A 258 -14.43 1.85 31.63
N GLU A 259 -15.25 2.90 31.62
CA GLU A 259 -16.66 2.85 32.01
C GLU A 259 -17.53 2.81 30.76
N PHE A 260 -18.37 1.78 30.61
CA PHE A 260 -19.28 1.64 29.46
C PHE A 260 -20.64 2.29 29.79
N LYS A 261 -21.07 3.25 28.97
CA LYS A 261 -22.38 3.91 29.09
C LYS A 261 -23.27 3.51 27.91
N ALA A 262 -24.52 3.16 28.18
CA ALA A 262 -25.51 2.88 27.15
C ALA A 262 -26.25 4.18 26.80
N GLU A 263 -26.10 4.63 25.55
CA GLU A 263 -26.87 5.76 25.00
C GLU A 263 -27.84 5.19 23.97
N GLN A 264 -29.14 5.31 24.22
CA GLN A 264 -30.18 4.98 23.23
C GLN A 264 -30.53 6.29 22.50
N ARG A 265 -30.36 6.31 21.17
CA ARG A 265 -30.80 7.40 20.30
C ARG A 265 -31.94 6.89 19.42
N LEU A 266 -32.96 7.73 19.25
CA LEU A 266 -34.04 7.55 18.26
C LEU A 266 -33.49 7.75 16.84
#